data_AF-A0A1G9DZM2-F1
#
_entry.id   AF-A0A1G9DZM2-F1
#
_cell.length_a   1.000
_cell.length_b   1.000
_cell.length_c   1.000
_cell.angle_alpha   90.00
_cell.angle_beta   90.00
_cell.angle_gamma   90.00
#
_symmetry.space_group_name_H-M   'P 1'
#
loop_
_entity.id
_entity.type
_entity.pdbx_description
1 polymer ?
#
loop_
_entity_poly.entity_id
_entity_poly.type
_entity_poly.pdbx_seq_one_letter_code
_entity_poly.pdbx_strand_id
1 'polypeptide(L)'
;MTDPQQPVLVDNMLLLRKEDFDDLLERAAERGAKRALADVGLDGDDAAHDIRELRGLLDAFNTAKHTAWQTVIKMVTTGFLLALVAGALIKLKVFGGAQ
;
A
#
# COMPACT_ATOMS: atom_id res chain seq x y z
N MET A 1 -35.16 -45.11 10.60
CA MET A 1 -34.09 -44.50 9.80
C MET A 1 -33.33 -43.58 10.72
N THR A 2 -32.28 -44.10 11.34
CA THR A 2 -31.38 -43.34 12.22
C THR A 2 -30.40 -42.59 11.33
N ASP A 3 -30.42 -41.26 11.41
CA ASP A 3 -29.50 -40.39 10.66
C ASP A 3 -28.07 -40.55 11.25
N PRO A 4 -27.11 -41.14 10.52
CA PRO A 4 -25.79 -41.47 11.05
C PRO A 4 -24.86 -40.25 11.20
N GLN A 5 -25.39 -39.02 11.19
CA GLN A 5 -24.61 -37.78 11.12
C GLN A 5 -24.76 -36.86 12.35
N GLN A 6 -25.49 -37.26 13.39
CA GLN A 6 -25.66 -36.40 14.56
C GLN A 6 -24.38 -36.39 15.43
N PRO A 7 -23.75 -35.22 15.65
CA PRO A 7 -22.59 -35.11 16.52
C PRO A 7 -22.95 -35.53 17.95
N VAL A 8 -22.13 -36.39 18.53
CA VAL A 8 -22.36 -36.90 19.90
C VAL A 8 -21.71 -35.92 20.88
N LEU A 9 -22.51 -35.39 21.80
CA LEU A 9 -22.06 -34.52 22.87
C LEU A 9 -21.68 -35.36 24.09
N VAL A 10 -20.42 -35.34 24.50
CA VAL A 10 -19.91 -36.08 25.67
C VAL A 10 -19.09 -35.14 26.53
N ASP A 11 -19.44 -34.97 27.81
CA ASP A 11 -18.73 -34.07 28.74
C ASP A 11 -18.40 -32.68 28.16
N ASN A 12 -19.39 -32.07 27.49
CA ASN A 12 -19.26 -30.77 26.82
C ASN A 12 -18.24 -30.73 25.65
N MET A 13 -17.73 -31.88 25.20
CA MET A 13 -16.98 -32.06 23.97
C MET A 13 -17.89 -32.56 22.85
N LEU A 14 -17.60 -32.08 21.63
CA LEU A 14 -18.35 -32.40 20.42
C LEU A 14 -17.52 -33.37 19.58
N LEU A 15 -17.94 -34.62 19.50
CA LEU A 15 -17.27 -35.65 18.70
C LEU A 15 -17.78 -35.59 17.27
N LEU A 16 -16.86 -35.26 16.36
CA LEU A 16 -17.09 -35.18 14.92
C LEU A 16 -16.24 -36.22 14.21
N ARG A 17 -16.71 -36.71 13.07
CA ARG A 17 -15.80 -37.38 12.15
C ARG A 17 -14.86 -36.34 11.58
N LYS A 18 -13.67 -36.78 11.18
CA LYS A 18 -12.64 -35.90 10.63
C LYS A 18 -13.17 -35.08 9.44
N GLU A 19 -13.95 -35.72 8.56
CA GLU A 19 -14.60 -35.10 7.41
C GLU A 19 -15.46 -33.90 7.82
N ASP A 20 -16.35 -34.10 8.79
CA ASP A 20 -17.28 -33.08 9.27
C ASP A 20 -16.54 -31.92 9.97
N PHE A 21 -15.41 -32.21 10.61
CA PHE A 21 -14.56 -31.22 11.25
C PHE A 21 -13.81 -30.37 10.21
N ASP A 22 -13.23 -31.00 9.19
CA ASP A 22 -12.53 -30.29 8.10
C ASP A 22 -13.49 -29.36 7.35
N ASP A 23 -14.72 -29.83 7.04
CA ASP A 23 -15.79 -29.02 6.45
C ASP A 23 -16.20 -27.83 7.33
N LEU A 24 -16.29 -28.04 8.65
CA LEU A 24 -16.63 -26.97 9.60
C LEU A 24 -15.53 -25.91 9.63
N LEU A 25 -14.27 -26.32 9.65
CA LEU A 25 -13.12 -25.42 9.63
C LEU A 25 -13.08 -24.61 8.33
N GLU A 26 -13.29 -25.24 7.18
CA GLU A 26 -13.29 -24.57 5.88
C GLU A 26 -14.38 -23.50 5.82
N ARG A 27 -15.61 -23.82 6.25
CA ARG A 27 -16.72 -22.87 6.30
C ARG A 27 -16.48 -21.73 7.30
N ALA A 28 -15.86 -22.02 8.44
CA ALA A 28 -15.51 -21.00 9.43
C ALA A 28 -14.45 -20.03 8.87
N ALA A 29 -13.42 -20.58 8.21
CA ALA A 29 -12.38 -19.80 7.55
C ALA A 29 -12.94 -18.95 6.41
N GLU A 30 -13.79 -19.52 5.55
CA GLU A 30 -14.41 -18.80 4.44
C GLU A 30 -15.29 -17.65 4.93
N ARG A 31 -16.13 -17.89 5.95
CA ARG A 31 -16.97 -16.82 6.54
C ARG A 31 -16.12 -15.74 7.21
N GLY A 32 -15.05 -16.13 7.90
CA GLY A 32 -14.10 -15.20 8.52
C GLY A 32 -13.42 -14.32 7.46
N ALA A 33 -12.94 -14.92 6.38
CA ALA A 33 -12.32 -14.21 5.27
C ALA A 33 -13.29 -13.26 4.57
N LYS A 34 -14.51 -13.72 4.26
CA LYS A 34 -15.57 -12.88 3.68
C LYS A 34 -15.92 -11.68 4.57
N ARG A 35 -16.00 -11.90 5.88
CA ARG A 35 -16.27 -10.81 6.84
C ARG A 35 -15.11 -9.81 6.91
N ALA A 36 -13.88 -10.29 6.97
CA ALA A 36 -12.70 -9.42 6.97
C ALA A 36 -12.61 -8.59 5.69
N LEU A 37 -12.92 -9.18 4.53
CA LEU A 37 -13.00 -8.46 3.25
C LEU A 37 -14.12 -7.41 3.26
N ALA A 38 -15.30 -7.73 3.76
CA ALA A 38 -16.40 -6.77 3.89
C ALA A 38 -16.06 -5.61 4.84
N ASP A 39 -15.40 -5.89 5.97
CA ASP A 39 -15.00 -4.86 6.94
C ASP A 39 -14.01 -3.84 6.33
N VAL A 40 -13.26 -4.23 5.30
CA VAL A 40 -12.37 -3.33 4.54
C VAL A 40 -12.98 -2.85 3.20
N GLY A 41 -14.24 -3.18 2.93
CA GLY A 41 -14.96 -2.78 1.70
C GLY A 41 -14.53 -3.52 0.43
N LEU A 42 -13.98 -4.72 0.56
CA LEU A 42 -13.47 -5.57 -0.53
C LEU A 42 -14.32 -6.83 -0.78
N ASP A 43 -15.61 -6.78 -0.50
CA ASP A 43 -16.58 -7.87 -0.65
C ASP A 43 -17.30 -7.90 -2.01
N GLY A 44 -17.11 -6.88 -2.85
CA GLY A 44 -17.66 -6.82 -4.21
C GLY A 44 -16.83 -7.57 -5.25
N ASP A 45 -17.48 -7.99 -6.34
CA ASP A 45 -16.84 -8.72 -7.46
C ASP A 45 -15.71 -7.89 -8.14
N ASP A 46 -15.83 -6.57 -8.13
CA ASP A 46 -14.86 -5.64 -8.71
C ASP A 46 -13.75 -5.21 -7.74
N ALA A 47 -13.80 -5.59 -6.45
CA ALA A 47 -12.87 -5.13 -5.43
C ALA A 47 -11.40 -5.45 -5.76
N ALA A 48 -11.14 -6.59 -6.38
CA ALA A 48 -9.80 -6.98 -6.82
C ALA A 48 -9.28 -6.10 -7.97
N HIS A 49 -10.17 -5.63 -8.84
CA HIS A 49 -9.84 -4.73 -9.95
C HIS A 49 -9.51 -3.34 -9.42
N ASP A 50 -10.38 -2.79 -8.56
CA ASP A 50 -10.22 -1.46 -7.97
C ASP A 50 -8.91 -1.34 -7.19
N ILE A 51 -8.56 -2.35 -6.38
CA ILE A 51 -7.27 -2.38 -5.66
C ILE A 51 -6.08 -2.36 -6.62
N ARG A 52 -6.21 -3.04 -7.77
CA ARG A 52 -5.14 -3.09 -8.77
C ARG A 52 -4.97 -1.75 -9.47
N GLU A 53 -6.08 -1.07 -9.75
CA GLU A 53 -6.08 0.28 -10.32
C GLU A 53 -5.49 1.29 -9.33
N LEU A 54 -5.92 1.28 -8.07
CA LEU A 54 -5.37 2.15 -7.01
C LEU A 54 -3.86 1.97 -6.85
N ARG A 55 -3.37 0.72 -6.91
CA ARG A 55 -1.92 0.45 -6.91
C ARG A 55 -1.23 1.05 -8.13
N GLY A 56 -1.84 0.93 -9.31
CA GLY A 56 -1.34 1.57 -10.53
C GLY A 56 -1.29 3.10 -10.42
N LEU A 57 -2.33 3.73 -9.87
CA LEU A 57 -2.37 5.17 -9.62
C LEU A 57 -1.31 5.61 -8.60
N LEU A 58 -1.10 4.83 -7.54
CA LEU A 58 -0.07 5.11 -6.54
C LEU A 58 1.33 5.00 -7.13
N ASP A 59 1.57 3.99 -7.97
CA ASP A 59 2.85 3.83 -8.68
C ASP A 59 3.09 5.00 -9.64
N ALA A 60 2.06 5.43 -10.37
CA ALA A 60 2.12 6.62 -11.23
C ALA A 60 2.37 7.91 -10.42
N PHE A 61 1.70 8.07 -9.28
CA PHE A 61 1.90 9.21 -8.39
C PHE A 61 3.31 9.25 -7.80
N ASN A 62 3.82 8.10 -7.33
CA ASN A 62 5.19 8.00 -6.82
C ASN A 62 6.22 8.36 -7.89
N THR A 63 5.99 7.92 -9.13
CA THR A 63 6.81 8.28 -10.29
C THR A 63 6.77 9.79 -10.53
N ALA A 64 5.58 10.38 -10.61
CA ALA A 64 5.40 11.82 -10.81
C ALA A 64 6.06 12.65 -9.69
N LYS A 65 5.90 12.24 -8.43
CA LYS A 65 6.54 12.86 -7.27
C LYS A 65 8.07 12.81 -7.39
N HIS A 66 8.63 11.68 -7.81
CA HIS A 66 10.07 11.54 -7.97
C HIS A 66 10.60 12.49 -9.04
N THR A 67 9.94 12.57 -10.20
CA THR A 67 10.30 13.52 -11.26
C THR A 67 10.20 14.97 -10.79
N ALA A 68 9.10 15.35 -10.12
CA ALA A 68 8.93 16.68 -9.59
C ALA A 68 10.04 17.05 -8.62
N TRP A 69 10.40 16.14 -7.71
CA TRP A 69 11.48 16.34 -6.75
C TRP A 69 12.84 16.50 -7.44
N GLN A 70 13.14 15.69 -8.45
CA GLN A 70 14.35 15.85 -9.27
C GLN A 70 14.40 17.22 -9.94
N THR A 71 13.29 17.70 -10.49
CA THR A 71 13.20 19.04 -11.10
C THR A 71 13.46 20.13 -10.08
N VAL A 72 12.86 20.04 -8.89
CA VAL A 72 13.08 21.01 -7.80
C VAL A 72 14.54 21.04 -7.39
N ILE A 73 15.18 19.89 -7.13
CA ILE A 73 16.60 19.82 -6.79
C ILE A 73 17.47 20.42 -7.90
N LYS A 74 17.15 20.13 -9.16
CA LYS A 74 17.88 20.66 -10.31
C LYS A 74 17.78 22.18 -10.36
N MET A 75 16.58 22.74 -10.23
CA MET A 75 16.38 24.19 -10.21
C MET A 75 17.11 24.86 -9.05
N VAL A 76 17.04 24.28 -7.85
CA VAL A 76 17.74 24.79 -6.66
C VAL A 76 19.26 24.78 -6.87
N THR A 77 19.81 23.66 -7.35
CA THR A 77 21.25 23.52 -7.60
C THR A 77 21.72 24.50 -8.68
N THR A 78 20.99 24.60 -9.80
CA THR A 78 21.32 25.53 -10.88
C THR A 78 21.22 26.98 -10.41
N GLY A 79 20.16 27.35 -9.69
CA GLY A 79 20.00 28.69 -9.13
C GLY A 79 21.11 29.04 -8.14
N PHE A 80 21.48 28.10 -7.27
CA PHE A 80 22.57 28.28 -6.32
C PHE A 80 23.91 28.50 -7.03
N LEU A 81 24.23 27.70 -8.06
CA LEU A 81 25.47 27.86 -8.82
C LEU A 81 25.52 29.21 -9.54
N LEU A 82 24.42 29.64 -10.16
CA LEU A 82 24.33 30.96 -10.80
C LEU A 82 24.51 32.10 -9.79
N ALA A 83 23.93 31.98 -8.60
CA ALA A 83 24.09 32.96 -7.53
C ALA A 83 25.56 33.05 -7.07
N LEU A 84 26.27 31.92 -6.96
CA LEU A 84 27.70 31.91 -6.62
C LEU A 84 28.55 32.61 -7.69
N VAL A 85 28.31 32.33 -8.98
CA VAL A 85 29.03 32.97 -10.08
C VAL A 85 28.76 34.48 -10.09
N ALA A 86 27.49 34.89 -9.99
CA ALA A 86 27.13 36.30 -9.94
C ALA A 86 27.75 37.01 -8.72
N GLY A 87 27.71 36.38 -7.54
CA GLY A 87 28.34 36.89 -6.33
C GLY A 87 29.86 37.06 -6.46
N ALA A 88 30.54 36.10 -7.08
CA ALA A 88 31.98 36.17 -7.34
C ALA A 88 32.33 37.33 -8.29
N LEU A 89 31.55 37.54 -9.36
CA LEU A 89 31.76 38.65 -10.30
C LEU A 89 31.56 40.02 -9.62
N ILE A 90 30.52 40.15 -8.78
CA ILE A 90 30.27 41.39 -8.02
C ILE A 90 31.42 41.66 -7.05
N LYS A 91 31.83 40.65 -6.26
CA LYS A 91 32.97 40.78 -5.34
C LYS A 91 34.24 41.19 -6.10
N LEU A 92 34.55 40.55 -7.22
CA LEU A 92 35.74 40.87 -8.01
C LEU A 92 35.70 42.30 -8.57
N LYS A 93 34.54 42.77 -9.06
CA LYS A 93 34.38 44.15 -9.55
C LYS A 93 34.53 45.18 -8.42
N VAL A 94 33.98 44.89 -7.24
CA VAL A 94 34.04 45.79 -6.07
C VAL A 94 35.45 45.86 -5.48
N PHE A 95 36.16 44.73 -5.40
CA PHE A 95 37.51 44.67 -4.82
C PHE A 95 38.64 44.96 -5.82
N GLY A 96 38.41 44.77 -7.13
CA GLY A 96 39.39 45.01 -8.19
C GLY A 96 39.28 46.39 -8.86
N GLY A 97 38.31 47.22 -8.48
CA GLY A 97 38.07 48.56 -9.03
C GLY A 97 38.77 49.71 -8.28
N ALA A 98 39.66 49.40 -7.34
CA ALA A 98 40.44 50.39 -6.58
C ALA A 98 41.93 50.25 -6.92
N GLN A 99 42.29 50.49 -8.17
CA GLN A 99 43.66 50.87 -8.56
C GLN A 99 43.62 51.70 -9.84
#